data_AF-A0A382NMF6-F1
#
_entry.id   AF-A0A382NMF6-F1
#
_cell.length_a   1.000
_cell.length_b   1.000
_cell.length_c   1.000
_cell.angle_alpha   90.00
_cell.angle_beta   90.00
_cell.angle_gamma   90.00
#
_symmetry.space_group_name_H-M   'P 1'
#
loop_
_entity.id
_entity.type
_entity.pdbx_description
1 polymer ?
#
loop_
_entity_poly.entity_id
_entity_poly.type
_entity_poly.pdbx_seq_one_letter_code
_entity_poly.pdbx_strand_id
1 'polypeptide(L)' 'GAREHRINDVTVDPKGHHQLAPGDRITLIQAGGGGFGPSSGRANIAIEADLADGFVTPEGVAQDY' A
#
# COMPACT_ATOMS: atom_id res chain seq x y z
N GLY A 1 2.15 2.32 6.89
CA GLY A 1 3.26 1.42 7.28
C GLY A 1 4.58 1.97 6.79
N ALA A 2 5.70 1.55 7.38
CA ALA A 2 7.01 1.87 6.82
C ALA A 2 7.22 1.12 5.49
N ARG A 3 8.00 1.70 4.58
CA ARG A 3 8.46 0.99 3.38
C ARG A 3 9.19 -0.31 3.78
N GLU A 4 9.01 -1.37 3.00
CA GLU A 4 9.64 -2.66 3.27
C GLU A 4 9.89 -3.43 1.97
N HIS A 5 11.08 -4.03 1.84
CA HIS A 5 11.41 -4.92 0.73
C HIS A 5 11.63 -6.33 1.27
N ARG A 6 11.07 -7.33 0.60
CA ARG A 6 11.23 -8.74 0.96
C ARG A 6 11.66 -9.58 -0.24
N ILE A 7 12.52 -10.56 -0.01
CA ILE A 7 12.85 -11.63 -0.97
C ILE A 7 12.44 -12.95 -0.33
N ASN A 8 11.57 -13.71 -1.00
CA ASN A 8 11.00 -14.96 -0.47
C ASN A 8 10.47 -14.78 0.97
N ASP A 9 9.70 -13.71 1.17
CA ASP A 9 9.10 -13.30 2.45
C ASP A 9 10.07 -12.88 3.57
N VAL A 10 11.38 -12.82 3.30
CA VAL A 10 12.40 -12.32 4.24
C VAL A 10 12.71 -10.86 3.95
N THR A 11 12.62 -9.99 4.97
CA THR A 11 12.97 -8.57 4.87
C THR A 11 14.45 -8.37 4.57
N VAL A 12 14.76 -7.51 3.60
CA VAL A 12 16.14 -7.22 3.17
C VAL A 12 16.46 -5.73 3.24
N ASP A 13 17.75 -5.38 3.18
CA ASP A 13 18.17 -3.98 3.05
C ASP A 13 17.58 -3.40 1.76
N PRO A 14 16.74 -2.35 1.84
CA PRO A 14 16.10 -1.76 0.67
C PRO A 14 17.08 -1.07 -0.28
N LYS A 15 18.34 -0.86 0.12
CA LYS A 15 19.41 -0.27 -0.70
C LYS A 15 20.53 -1.26 -1.04
N GLY A 16 20.39 -2.53 -0.66
CA GLY A 16 21.37 -3.57 -0.92
C GLY A 16 21.36 -4.06 -2.37
N HIS A 17 22.44 -4.70 -2.79
CA HIS A 17 22.49 -5.49 -4.02
C HIS A 17 22.11 -6.94 -3.71
N HIS A 18 21.07 -7.44 -4.37
CA HIS A 18 20.55 -8.80 -4.19
C HIS A 18 20.55 -9.54 -5.52
N GLN A 19 21.05 -10.78 -5.54
CA GLN A 19 21.02 -11.63 -6.72
C GLN A 19 19.85 -12.62 -6.59
N LEU A 20 18.94 -12.59 -7.56
CA LEU A 20 17.77 -13.47 -7.60
C LEU A 20 18.04 -14.69 -8.47
N ALA A 21 17.62 -15.85 -7.98
CA ALA A 21 17.55 -17.07 -8.78
C ALA A 21 16.19 -17.16 -9.50
N PRO A 22 16.09 -17.93 -10.60
CA PRO A 22 14.80 -18.25 -11.21
C PRO A 22 13.83 -18.84 -10.17
N GLY A 23 12.65 -18.23 -10.04
CA GLY A 23 11.62 -18.63 -9.09
C GLY A 23 11.57 -17.82 -7.80
N ASP A 24 12.60 -17.01 -7.50
CA ASP A 24 12.55 -16.08 -6.37
C ASP A 24 11.45 -15.03 -6.55
N ARG A 25 10.84 -14.62 -5.44
CA ARG A 25 9.83 -13.56 -5.40
C ARG A 25 10.34 -12.36 -4.62
N ILE A 26 10.32 -11.20 -5.26
CA ILE A 26 10.45 -9.92 -4.57
C ILE A 26 9.08 -9.34 -4.25
N THR A 27 8.90 -8.88 -3.02
CA THR A 27 7.71 -8.15 -2.57
C THR A 27 8.15 -6.77 -2.10
N LEU A 28 7.55 -5.72 -2.67
CA LEU A 28 7.85 -4.33 -2.33
C LEU A 28 6.61 -3.70 -1.71
N ILE A 29 6.70 -3.34 -0.43
CA ILE A 29 5.69 -2.54 0.25
C ILE A 29 6.17 -1.11 0.25
N GLN A 30 5.46 -0.24 -0.47
CA GLN A 30 5.80 1.17 -0.61
C GLN A 30 4.83 2.04 0.16
N ALA A 31 5.29 3.22 0.56
CA ALA A 31 4.42 4.22 1.16
C ALA A 31 3.56 4.87 0.07
N GLY A 32 2.28 5.10 0.38
CA GLY A 32 1.43 5.98 -0.42
C GLY A 32 1.74 7.47 -0.16
N GLY A 33 1.01 8.34 -0.84
CA GLY A 33 1.01 9.78 -0.54
C GLY A 33 0.30 10.10 0.79
N GLY A 34 0.54 11.29 1.33
CA GLY A 34 -0.23 11.81 2.46
C GLY A 34 -1.61 12.33 2.02
N GLY A 35 -2.59 12.26 2.92
CA GLY A 35 -3.91 12.86 2.71
C GLY A 35 -3.92 14.38 2.96
N PHE A 36 -4.99 15.04 2.55
CA PHE A 36 -5.22 16.46 2.79
C PHE A 36 -6.64 16.69 3.36
N GLY A 37 -6.72 17.50 4.42
CA GLY A 37 -7.98 17.82 5.09
C GLY A 37 -8.52 16.70 5.99
N PRO A 38 -9.69 16.90 6.62
CA PRO A 38 -10.36 15.88 7.43
C PRO A 38 -10.87 14.74 6.54
N SER A 39 -10.61 13.49 6.93
CA SER A 39 -11.08 12.30 6.19
C SER A 39 -12.60 12.25 6.12
N SER A 40 -13.30 12.53 7.23
CA SER A 40 -14.77 12.59 7.31
C SER A 40 -15.44 13.62 6.40
N GLY A 41 -14.65 14.53 5.79
CA GLY A 41 -15.13 15.47 4.77
C GLY A 41 -15.05 14.96 3.34
N ARG A 42 -14.54 13.74 3.09
CA ARG A 42 -14.46 13.17 1.74
C ARG A 42 -15.87 12.86 1.23
N ALA A 43 -16.15 13.28 0.00
CA ALA A 43 -17.47 13.06 -0.61
C ALA A 43 -17.72 11.57 -0.87
N ASN A 44 -18.93 11.08 -0.56
CA ASN A 44 -19.31 9.68 -0.75
C ASN A 44 -19.07 9.16 -2.17
N ILE A 45 -19.36 9.97 -3.20
CA ILE A 45 -19.11 9.58 -4.60
C ILE A 45 -17.62 9.34 -4.90
N ALA A 46 -16.72 10.04 -4.21
CA ALA A 46 -15.29 9.83 -4.34
C ALA A 46 -14.85 8.54 -3.63
N ILE A 47 -15.44 8.24 -2.47
CA ILE A 47 -15.20 6.98 -1.73
C ILE A 47 -15.66 5.77 -2.56
N GLU A 48 -16.84 5.87 -3.19
CA GLU A 48 -17.35 4.82 -4.09
C GLU A 48 -16.42 4.58 -5.28
N ALA A 49 -15.88 5.64 -5.87
CA ALA A 49 -14.89 5.55 -6.93
C ALA A 49 -13.58 4.90 -6.43
N ASP A 50 -13.06 5.31 -5.26
CA ASP A 50 -11.85 4.72 -4.68
C ASP A 50 -11.99 3.22 -4.40
N LEU A 51 -13.18 2.78 -3.97
CA LEU A 51 -13.50 1.37 -3.78
C LEU A 51 -13.53 0.61 -5.11
N ALA A 52 -14.16 1.19 -6.14
CA ALA A 52 -14.22 0.58 -7.47
C ALA A 52 -12.83 0.47 -8.12
N ASP A 53 -11.97 1.47 -7.90
CA ASP A 53 -10.60 1.52 -8.42
C ASP A 53 -9.60 0.71 -7.56
N GLY A 54 -10.03 0.24 -6.39
CA GLY A 54 -9.20 -0.56 -5.48
C GLY A 54 -8.14 0.26 -4.74
N PHE A 55 -8.31 1.58 -4.62
CA PHE A 55 -7.42 2.44 -3.83
C PHE A 55 -7.64 2.31 -2.32
N VAL A 56 -8.85 1.90 -1.91
CA VAL A 56 -9.21 1.62 -0.51
C VAL A 56 -9.98 0.30 -0.44
N THR A 57 -10.04 -0.30 0.75
CA THR A 57 -10.88 -1.49 1.00
C THR A 57 -12.16 -1.10 1.75
N PRO A 58 -13.24 -1.91 1.70
CA PRO A 58 -14.45 -1.66 2.47
C PRO A 58 -14.19 -1.51 3.97
N GLU A 59 -13.28 -2.31 4.53
CA GLU A 59 -12.91 -2.25 5.94
C GLU A 59 -12.15 -0.96 6.27
N GLY A 60 -11.23 -0.55 5.38
CA GLY A 60 -10.53 0.73 5.51
C GLY A 60 -11.50 1.92 5.44
N VAL A 61 -12.50 1.84 4.56
CA VAL A 61 -13.52 2.88 4.47
C VAL A 61 -14.29 3.04 5.78
N ALA A 62 -14.72 1.93 6.38
CA ALA A 62 -15.46 1.94 7.64
C ALA A 62 -14.62 2.41 8.85
N GLN A 63 -13.30 2.36 8.76
CA GLN A 63 -12.39 2.79 9.83
C GLN A 63 -11.97 4.26 9.69
N ASP A 64 -11.74 4.73 8.46
CA ASP A 64 -11.04 5.99 8.21
C ASP A 64 -11.95 7.17 7.82
N TYR A 65 -13.17 6.90 7.31
CA TYR A 65 -14.13 7.92 6.83
C TYR A 65 -15.38 7.99 7.70
#